data_AF-A0A2W4J3B7-F1
#
_entry.id   AF-A0A2W4J3B7-F1
#
_cell.length_a   1.000
_cell.length_b   1.000
_cell.length_c   1.000
_cell.angle_alpha   90.00
_cell.angle_beta   90.00
_cell.angle_gamma   90.00
#
_symmetry.space_group_name_H-M   'P 1'
#
loop_
_entity.id
_entity.type
_entity.pdbx_description
1 polymer ?
#
loop_
_entity_poly.entity_id
_entity_poly.type
_entity_poly.pdbx_seq_one_letter_code
_entity_poly.pdbx_strand_id
1 'polypeptide(L)'
;MSKVEELATRSAEEKDEGMTRSRARTMSRKEMARDLRRMRALGLDDGEEGELLRELEAKRPRTRADCINGPRPCLYVSCKHHLYLDVNPRTGSVKLNFPDKEIWELEETCALDVADRGGITLEEVGAIMNLTRERIRQVEARGLYKLRLAAKELGLDDED
;
A
#
# COMPACT_ATOMS: atom_id res chain seq x y z
N MET A 1 39.06 3.76 10.70
CA MET A 1 37.67 4.17 10.49
C MET A 1 37.69 5.68 10.35
N SER A 2 37.31 6.19 9.19
CA SER A 2 37.41 7.63 8.93
C SER A 2 36.30 8.38 9.68
N LYS A 3 36.55 9.63 10.04
CA LYS A 3 35.57 10.53 10.66
C LYS A 3 34.28 10.65 9.82
N VAL A 4 34.36 10.35 8.52
CA VAL A 4 33.23 10.32 7.57
C VAL A 4 32.35 9.08 7.74
N GLU A 5 32.93 7.93 8.11
CA GLU A 5 32.18 6.70 8.38
C GLU A 5 31.41 6.82 9.70
N GLU A 6 32.02 7.39 10.74
CA GLU A 6 31.35 7.69 12.02
C GLU A 6 30.20 8.70 11.90
N LEU A 7 30.34 9.68 11.00
CA LEU A 7 29.27 10.66 10.71
C LEU A 7 28.12 10.01 9.92
N ALA A 8 28.42 9.08 9.01
CA ALA A 8 27.43 8.34 8.25
C ALA A 8 26.66 7.34 9.12
N THR A 9 27.33 6.63 10.04
CA THR A 9 26.69 5.71 10.99
C THR A 9 25.84 6.46 12.02
N ARG A 10 26.32 7.59 12.54
CA ARG A 10 25.51 8.46 13.43
C ARG A 10 24.26 9.01 12.75
N SER A 11 24.35 9.36 11.46
CA SER A 11 23.18 9.82 10.68
C SER A 11 22.15 8.72 10.41
N ALA A 12 22.58 7.45 10.43
CA ALA A 12 21.71 6.29 10.27
C ALA A 12 21.10 5.87 11.62
N GLU A 13 21.85 5.96 12.71
CA GLU A 13 21.39 5.67 14.07
C GLU A 13 20.45 6.76 14.62
N GLU A 14 20.70 8.05 14.35
CA GLU A 14 19.86 9.18 14.78
C GLU A 14 18.49 9.25 14.05
N LYS A 15 18.29 8.48 12.97
CA LYS A 15 16.98 8.38 12.28
C LYS A 15 16.03 7.33 12.87
N ASP A 16 16.54 6.43 13.71
CA ASP A 16 15.76 5.35 14.35
C ASP A 16 15.17 5.76 15.71
N GLU A 17 15.73 6.82 16.33
CA GLU A 17 15.25 7.32 17.62
C GLU A 17 14.04 8.26 17.46
N GLY A 18 12.85 7.67 17.45
CA GLY A 18 11.66 8.33 18.02
C GLY A 18 10.66 8.95 17.05
N MET A 19 10.63 8.55 15.77
CA MET A 19 9.46 8.86 14.94
C MET A 19 8.32 7.93 15.37
N THR A 20 7.44 8.42 16.26
CA THR A 20 6.22 7.69 16.63
C THR A 20 5.47 7.33 15.36
N ARG A 21 5.48 6.04 14.96
CA ARG A 21 4.81 5.57 13.75
C ARG A 21 3.35 6.01 13.83
N SER A 22 2.96 6.95 12.98
CA SER A 22 1.57 7.38 12.89
C SER A 22 0.72 6.16 12.62
N ARG A 23 -0.33 6.00 13.43
CA ARG A 23 -1.20 4.84 13.31
C ARG A 23 -1.97 4.94 12.00
N ALA A 24 -2.01 3.84 11.26
CA ALA A 24 -2.88 3.71 10.10
C ALA A 24 -4.32 4.13 10.43
N ARG A 25 -4.94 4.90 9.53
CA ARG A 25 -6.31 5.38 9.68
C ARG A 25 -7.24 4.54 8.82
N THR A 26 -8.27 3.95 9.42
CA THR A 26 -9.29 3.22 8.67
C THR A 26 -10.58 4.01 8.61
N MET A 27 -11.05 4.28 7.41
CA MET A 27 -12.35 4.90 7.15
C MET A 27 -13.36 3.81 6.79
N SER A 28 -14.49 3.81 7.49
CA SER A 28 -15.57 2.87 7.19
C SER A 28 -16.38 3.33 5.99
N ARG A 29 -17.02 2.39 5.28
CA ARG A 29 -17.93 2.74 4.17
C ARG A 29 -19.06 3.68 4.59
N LYS A 30 -19.56 3.54 5.83
CA LYS A 30 -20.61 4.40 6.39
C LYS A 30 -20.11 5.81 6.69
N GLU A 31 -18.87 5.94 7.17
CA GLU A 31 -18.20 7.21 7.41
C GLU A 31 -17.97 7.96 6.10
N MET A 32 -17.35 7.33 5.11
CA MET A 32 -17.17 7.92 3.77
C MET A 32 -18.51 8.37 3.16
N ALA A 33 -19.56 7.53 3.26
CA ALA A 33 -20.88 7.91 2.76
C ALA A 33 -21.49 9.11 3.53
N ARG A 34 -21.18 9.26 4.82
CA ARG A 34 -21.62 10.41 5.63
C ARG A 34 -20.87 11.68 5.20
N ASP A 35 -19.57 11.58 4.99
CA ASP A 35 -18.74 12.70 4.57
C ASP A 35 -19.16 13.20 3.18
N LEU A 36 -19.40 12.29 2.22
CA LEU A 36 -19.94 12.63 0.90
C LEU A 36 -21.30 13.34 0.99
N ARG A 37 -22.21 12.87 1.87
CA ARG A 37 -23.50 13.56 2.08
C ARG A 37 -23.31 14.96 2.66
N ARG A 38 -22.34 15.13 3.56
CA ARG A 38 -22.02 16.44 4.15
C ARG A 38 -21.45 17.39 3.11
N MET A 39 -20.52 16.94 2.27
CA MET A 39 -19.96 17.73 1.17
C MET A 39 -21.06 18.24 0.23
N ARG A 40 -21.98 17.35 -0.18
CA ARG A 40 -23.15 17.73 -0.99
C ARG A 40 -24.06 18.74 -0.32
N ALA A 41 -24.35 18.56 0.96
CA ALA A 41 -25.19 19.49 1.71
C ALA A 41 -24.56 20.91 1.82
N LEU A 42 -23.23 21.00 1.79
CA LEU A 42 -22.49 22.25 1.77
C LEU A 42 -22.30 22.83 0.36
N GLY A 43 -22.80 22.15 -0.68
CA GLY A 43 -22.61 22.58 -2.08
C GLY A 43 -21.16 22.53 -2.55
N LEU A 44 -20.32 21.69 -1.92
CA LEU A 44 -18.91 21.52 -2.27
C LEU A 44 -18.69 20.48 -3.38
N ASP A 45 -19.78 19.98 -3.98
CA ASP A 45 -19.78 19.03 -5.09
C ASP A 45 -20.25 19.81 -6.33
N ASP A 46 -19.31 20.39 -7.07
CA ASP A 46 -19.54 21.23 -8.25
C ASP A 46 -19.67 20.41 -9.55
N GLY A 47 -19.51 19.09 -9.48
CA GLY A 47 -19.58 18.16 -10.61
C GLY A 47 -18.34 18.14 -11.50
N GLU A 48 -17.44 19.13 -11.40
CA GLU A 48 -16.17 19.17 -12.13
C GLU A 48 -15.27 18.00 -11.69
N GLU A 49 -15.26 17.70 -10.39
CA GLU A 49 -14.54 16.56 -9.82
C GLU A 49 -14.95 15.23 -10.49
N GLY A 50 -16.25 15.04 -10.76
CA GLY A 50 -16.77 13.84 -11.40
C GLY A 50 -16.35 13.70 -12.86
N GLU A 51 -16.22 14.81 -13.59
CA GLU A 51 -15.71 14.81 -14.96
C GLU A 51 -14.21 14.51 -15.01
N LEU A 52 -13.43 15.16 -14.14
CA LEU A 52 -12.01 14.90 -13.99
C LEU A 52 -11.73 13.43 -13.63
N LEU A 53 -12.50 12.84 -12.69
CA LEU A 53 -12.35 11.43 -12.34
C LEU A 53 -12.59 10.50 -13.52
N ARG A 54 -13.59 10.79 -14.37
CA ARG A 54 -13.88 9.98 -15.57
C ARG A 54 -12.73 10.07 -16.57
N GLU A 55 -12.18 11.25 -16.78
CA GLU A 55 -11.04 11.44 -17.68
C GLU A 55 -9.80 10.69 -17.18
N LEU A 56 -9.51 10.78 -15.87
CA LEU A 56 -8.40 10.07 -15.25
C LEU A 56 -8.55 8.55 -15.34
N GLU A 57 -9.77 8.03 -15.09
CA GLU A 57 -10.06 6.60 -15.21
C GLU A 57 -10.00 6.12 -16.67
N ALA A 58 -10.31 6.97 -17.65
CA ALA A 58 -10.14 6.66 -19.07
C ALA A 58 -8.65 6.53 -19.46
N LYS A 59 -7.78 7.37 -18.88
CA LYS A 59 -6.32 7.34 -19.10
C LYS A 59 -5.59 6.27 -18.26
N ARG A 60 -6.32 5.56 -17.40
CA ARG A 60 -5.71 4.62 -16.45
C ARG A 60 -5.16 3.38 -17.18
N PRO A 61 -3.90 2.97 -16.90
CA PRO A 61 -3.34 1.75 -17.45
C PRO A 61 -4.12 0.52 -16.98
N ARG A 62 -4.35 -0.44 -17.89
CA ARG A 62 -5.19 -1.62 -17.64
C ARG A 62 -4.37 -2.85 -17.30
N THR A 63 -3.17 -2.95 -17.84
CA THR A 63 -2.26 -4.07 -17.66
C THR A 63 -0.95 -3.63 -17.01
N ARG A 64 -0.17 -4.61 -16.51
CA ARG A 64 1.18 -4.34 -15.99
C ARG A 64 2.09 -3.79 -17.09
N ALA A 65 1.97 -4.29 -18.32
CA ALA A 65 2.76 -3.81 -19.45
C ALA A 65 2.52 -2.31 -19.71
N ASP A 66 1.29 -1.83 -19.49
CA ASP A 66 0.95 -0.41 -19.68
C ASP A 66 1.56 0.49 -18.61
N CYS A 67 1.79 0.00 -17.38
CA CYS A 67 2.21 0.82 -16.25
C CYS A 67 3.65 0.59 -15.75
N ILE A 68 4.31 -0.49 -16.16
CA ILE A 68 5.65 -0.86 -15.68
C ILE A 68 6.65 0.27 -15.86
N ASN A 69 6.67 0.90 -17.04
CA ASN A 69 7.54 2.03 -17.39
C ASN A 69 6.90 3.40 -17.12
N GLY A 70 5.75 3.43 -16.42
CA GLY A 70 5.08 4.67 -16.04
C GLY A 70 5.87 5.46 -15.00
N PRO A 71 5.52 6.74 -14.79
CA PRO A 71 6.18 7.56 -13.78
C PRO A 71 6.02 6.98 -12.37
N ARG A 72 7.02 7.20 -11.53
CA ARG A 72 6.99 6.93 -10.08
C ARG A 72 7.19 8.25 -9.32
N PRO A 73 6.49 8.47 -8.20
CA PRO A 73 5.49 7.61 -7.53
C PRO A 73 4.22 7.37 -8.37
N CYS A 74 3.60 6.19 -8.26
CA CYS A 74 2.38 5.87 -8.99
C CYS A 74 1.19 6.66 -8.43
N LEU A 75 0.45 7.39 -9.28
CA LEU A 75 -0.70 8.20 -8.85
C LEU A 75 -2.04 7.44 -8.87
N TYR A 76 -2.06 6.22 -9.42
CA TYR A 76 -3.28 5.42 -9.52
C TYR A 76 -3.57 4.67 -8.21
N VAL A 77 -3.90 5.42 -7.15
CA VAL A 77 -4.14 4.91 -5.79
C VAL A 77 -5.27 3.89 -5.68
N SER A 78 -6.19 3.89 -6.66
CA SER A 78 -7.28 2.92 -6.76
C SER A 78 -6.82 1.55 -7.32
N CYS A 79 -5.55 1.39 -7.66
CA CYS A 79 -4.99 0.11 -8.11
C CYS A 79 -4.90 -0.88 -6.95
N LYS A 80 -5.30 -2.14 -7.19
CA LYS A 80 -5.25 -3.21 -6.18
C LYS A 80 -3.84 -3.52 -5.65
N HIS A 81 -2.79 -3.06 -6.35
CA HIS A 81 -1.39 -3.26 -5.97
C HIS A 81 -0.76 -1.99 -5.38
N HIS A 82 -1.53 -0.91 -5.20
CA HIS A 82 -1.01 0.34 -4.68
C HIS A 82 -0.78 0.25 -3.17
N LEU A 83 0.35 0.75 -2.67
CA LEU A 83 0.77 0.57 -1.27
C LEU A 83 0.26 1.66 -0.31
N TYR A 84 -0.39 2.70 -0.82
CA TYR A 84 -0.94 3.77 0.02
C TYR A 84 -2.22 3.38 0.78
N LEU A 85 -3.06 2.54 0.16
CA LEU A 85 -4.41 2.21 0.64
C LEU A 85 -4.66 0.70 0.60
N ASP A 86 -5.19 0.15 1.70
CA ASP A 86 -5.72 -1.22 1.75
C ASP A 86 -7.25 -1.19 1.80
N VAL A 87 -7.90 -1.87 0.84
CA VAL A 87 -9.37 -2.00 0.81
C VAL A 87 -9.79 -3.36 1.33
N ASN A 88 -10.66 -3.40 2.33
CA ASN A 88 -11.24 -4.65 2.80
C ASN A 88 -12.34 -5.11 1.82
N PRO A 89 -12.19 -6.26 1.14
CA PRO A 89 -13.13 -6.69 0.11
C PRO A 89 -14.51 -7.10 0.68
N ARG A 90 -14.60 -7.44 1.97
CA ARG A 90 -15.86 -7.85 2.61
C ARG A 90 -16.66 -6.65 3.13
N THR A 91 -15.99 -5.70 3.76
CA THR A 91 -16.66 -4.56 4.43
C THR A 91 -16.64 -3.28 3.59
N GLY A 92 -15.73 -3.17 2.62
CA GLY A 92 -15.47 -1.95 1.88
C GLY A 92 -14.84 -0.83 2.72
N SER A 93 -14.26 -1.14 3.87
CA SER A 93 -13.47 -0.17 4.64
C SER A 93 -12.12 0.07 3.96
N VAL A 94 -11.66 1.31 3.97
CA VAL A 94 -10.39 1.72 3.37
C VAL A 94 -9.43 2.10 4.49
N LYS A 95 -8.24 1.49 4.51
CA LYS A 95 -7.16 1.80 5.45
C LYS A 95 -6.08 2.58 4.72
N LEU A 96 -5.79 3.79 5.20
CA LEU A 96 -4.60 4.56 4.88
C LEU A 96 -3.43 3.99 5.69
N ASN A 97 -2.38 3.55 5.00
CA ASN A 97 -1.21 2.97 5.67
C ASN A 97 -0.43 4.03 6.44
N PHE A 98 -0.20 5.19 5.83
CA PHE A 98 0.45 6.36 6.42
C PHE A 98 -0.45 7.58 6.23
N PRO A 99 -1.32 7.89 7.19
CA PRO A 99 -2.24 9.04 7.06
C PRO A 99 -1.53 10.39 7.19
N ASP A 100 -0.26 10.38 7.58
CA ASP A 100 0.65 11.52 7.76
C ASP A 100 1.61 11.72 6.59
N LYS A 101 1.55 10.87 5.56
CA LYS A 101 2.39 10.96 4.37
C LYS A 101 1.56 11.10 3.10
N GLU A 102 2.00 11.96 2.22
CA GLU A 102 1.50 12.06 0.86
C GLU A 102 2.14 10.99 -0.05
N ILE A 103 1.55 10.79 -1.23
CA ILE A 103 1.95 9.71 -2.16
C ILE A 103 3.42 9.82 -2.59
N TRP A 104 3.94 11.04 -2.74
CA TRP A 104 5.34 11.31 -3.11
C TRP A 104 6.33 11.20 -1.95
N GLU A 105 5.86 11.05 -0.72
CA GLU A 105 6.68 10.82 0.47
C GLU A 105 6.80 9.32 0.82
N LEU A 106 6.07 8.47 0.08
CA LEU A 106 6.18 7.03 0.19
C LEU A 106 7.46 6.56 -0.49
N GLU A 107 8.18 5.68 0.21
CA GLU A 107 9.34 4.98 -0.34
C GLU A 107 8.93 4.08 -1.51
N GLU A 108 7.77 3.43 -1.38
CA GLU A 108 7.23 2.51 -2.35
C GLU A 108 5.75 2.74 -2.59
N THR A 109 5.34 2.75 -3.86
CA THR A 109 3.94 2.96 -4.25
C THR A 109 3.29 1.74 -4.91
N CYS A 110 4.08 0.76 -5.36
CA CYS A 110 3.57 -0.43 -6.06
C CYS A 110 4.13 -1.74 -5.49
N ALA A 111 3.24 -2.62 -5.05
CA ALA A 111 3.62 -3.95 -4.57
C ALA A 111 4.26 -4.82 -5.66
N LEU A 112 3.91 -4.62 -6.94
CA LEU A 112 4.52 -5.36 -8.05
C LEU A 112 5.96 -4.90 -8.30
N ASP A 113 6.27 -3.60 -8.19
CA ASP A 113 7.65 -3.11 -8.31
C ASP A 113 8.53 -3.60 -7.16
N VAL A 114 7.95 -3.75 -5.96
CA VAL A 114 8.62 -4.37 -4.82
C VAL A 114 8.89 -5.86 -5.10
N ALA A 115 7.89 -6.59 -5.62
CA ALA A 115 8.04 -8.01 -5.94
C ALA A 115 9.04 -8.28 -7.08
N ASP A 116 9.08 -7.41 -8.10
CA ASP A 116 9.98 -7.55 -9.25
C ASP A 116 11.47 -7.43 -8.87
N ARG A 117 11.79 -6.80 -7.73
CA ARG A 117 13.15 -6.77 -7.17
C ARG A 117 13.60 -8.09 -6.55
N GLY A 118 12.69 -9.04 -6.38
CA GLY A 118 12.93 -10.31 -5.71
C GLY A 118 12.42 -10.32 -4.27
N GLY A 119 12.99 -11.22 -3.46
CA GLY A 119 12.59 -11.38 -2.06
C GLY A 119 13.01 -10.18 -1.20
N ILE A 120 12.11 -9.75 -0.32
CA ILE A 120 12.37 -8.75 0.72
C ILE A 120 12.06 -9.35 2.09
N THR A 121 12.65 -8.78 3.14
CA THR A 121 12.49 -9.25 4.51
C THR A 121 11.11 -8.88 5.09
N LEU A 122 10.70 -9.58 6.15
CA LEU A 122 9.42 -9.32 6.83
C LEU A 122 9.38 -7.93 7.48
N GLU A 123 10.55 -7.44 7.91
CA GLU A 123 10.78 -6.12 8.46
C GLU A 123 10.56 -5.03 7.40
N GLU A 124 11.14 -5.19 6.20
CA GLU A 124 10.96 -4.28 5.08
C GLU A 124 9.50 -4.21 4.62
N VAL A 125 8.83 -5.37 4.48
CA VAL A 125 7.38 -5.39 4.17
C VAL A 125 6.58 -4.66 5.25
N GLY A 126 6.93 -4.88 6.52
CA GLY A 126 6.29 -4.21 7.65
C GLY A 126 6.52 -2.69 7.64
N ALA A 127 7.72 -2.24 7.25
CA ALA A 127 8.04 -0.84 7.07
C ALA A 127 7.19 -0.24 5.94
N ILE A 128 7.07 -0.92 4.80
CA ILE A 128 6.30 -0.47 3.62
C ILE A 128 4.78 -0.41 3.87
N MET A 129 4.20 -1.34 4.62
CA MET A 129 2.73 -1.43 4.80
C MET A 129 2.22 -0.83 6.12
N ASN A 130 3.11 -0.19 6.89
CA ASN A 130 2.86 0.23 8.26
C ASN A 130 2.33 -0.89 9.17
N LEU A 131 2.98 -2.05 9.13
CA LEU A 131 2.63 -3.23 9.92
C LEU A 131 3.84 -3.69 10.74
N THR A 132 3.57 -4.42 11.82
CA THR A 132 4.65 -5.05 12.57
C THR A 132 5.17 -6.26 11.81
N ARG A 133 6.45 -6.57 11.98
CA ARG A 133 7.09 -7.79 11.44
C ARG A 133 6.27 -9.05 11.75
N GLU A 134 5.84 -9.20 13.01
CA GLU A 134 5.03 -10.36 13.43
C GLU A 134 3.69 -10.41 12.70
N ARG A 135 3.08 -9.26 12.41
CA ARG A 135 1.85 -9.23 11.62
C ARG A 135 2.08 -9.70 10.19
N ILE A 136 3.18 -9.31 9.55
CA ILE A 136 3.54 -9.80 8.21
C ILE A 136 3.77 -11.31 8.25
N ARG A 137 4.54 -11.82 9.22
CA ARG A 137 4.76 -13.27 9.41
C ARG A 137 3.45 -14.05 9.52
N GLN A 138 2.47 -13.54 10.25
CA GLN A 138 1.14 -14.17 10.36
C GLN A 138 0.38 -14.18 9.04
N VAL A 139 0.45 -13.07 8.28
CA VAL A 139 -0.20 -12.97 6.97
C VAL A 139 0.43 -13.94 5.98
N GLU A 140 1.76 -14.00 5.95
CA GLU A 140 2.54 -14.94 5.14
C GLU A 140 2.20 -16.39 5.47
N ALA A 141 2.28 -16.79 6.75
CA ALA A 141 1.95 -18.16 7.17
C ALA A 141 0.53 -18.57 6.77
N ARG A 142 -0.44 -17.65 6.91
CA ARG A 142 -1.82 -17.89 6.47
C ARG A 142 -1.94 -17.95 4.95
N GLY A 143 -1.17 -17.14 4.23
CA GLY A 143 -1.11 -17.15 2.77
C GLY A 143 -0.56 -18.48 2.25
N LEU A 144 0.59 -18.91 2.76
CA LEU A 144 1.22 -20.19 2.43
C LEU A 144 0.29 -21.37 2.71
N TYR A 145 -0.43 -21.35 3.85
CA TYR A 145 -1.41 -22.38 4.16
C TYR A 145 -2.52 -22.48 3.10
N LYS A 146 -3.08 -21.33 2.67
CA LYS A 146 -4.12 -21.31 1.62
C LYS A 146 -3.59 -21.79 0.27
N LEU A 147 -2.36 -21.41 -0.07
CA LEU A 147 -1.71 -21.84 -1.31
C LEU A 147 -1.48 -23.35 -1.33
N ARG A 148 -1.04 -23.95 -0.21
CA ARG A 148 -0.91 -25.41 -0.09
C ARG A 148 -2.24 -26.14 -0.27
N LEU A 149 -3.32 -25.64 0.32
CA LEU A 149 -4.65 -26.22 0.11
C LEU A 149 -5.09 -26.13 -1.35
N ALA A 150 -4.88 -24.98 -1.99
CA ALA A 150 -5.21 -24.80 -3.40
C ALA A 150 -4.33 -25.68 -4.32
N ALA A 151 -3.05 -25.84 -4.02
CA ALA A 151 -2.15 -26.74 -4.75
C ALA A 151 -2.63 -28.19 -4.66
N LYS A 152 -3.04 -28.63 -3.46
CA LYS A 152 -3.62 -29.96 -3.24
C LYS A 152 -4.91 -30.20 -4.03
N GLU A 153 -5.81 -29.22 -4.04
CA GLU A 153 -7.05 -29.28 -4.82
C GLU A 153 -6.78 -29.35 -6.33
N LEU A 154 -5.71 -28.71 -6.80
CA LEU A 154 -5.27 -28.72 -8.19
C LEU A 154 -4.42 -29.94 -8.57
N GLY A 155 -4.08 -30.81 -7.61
CA GLY A 155 -3.22 -31.98 -7.84
C GLY A 155 -1.78 -31.61 -8.19
N LEU A 156 -1.30 -30.47 -7.70
CA LEU A 156 0.07 -29.96 -7.92
C LEU A 156 1.01 -30.30 -6.75
N ASP A 157 0.59 -31.19 -5.85
CA ASP A 157 1.42 -31.68 -4.78
C ASP A 157 2.37 -32.73 -5.38
N ASP A 158 3.68 -32.45 -5.39
CA ASP A 158 4.69 -33.46 -5.67
C ASP A 158 4.56 -34.57 -4.61
N GLU A 159 4.25 -35.80 -5.06
CA GLU A 159 4.35 -36.99 -4.21
C GLU A 159 5.84 -37.24 -3.91
N ASP A 160 6.30 -36.82 -2.73
CA ASP A 160 7.50 -37.39 -2.10
C ASP A 160 7.17 -38.76 -1.45
#